data_AF-A0A0P9BWW2-F1
#
_entry.id   AF-A0A0P9BWW2-F1
#
_cell.length_a   1.000
_cell.length_b   1.000
_cell.length_c   1.000
_cell.angle_alpha   90.00
_cell.angle_beta   90.00
_cell.angle_gamma   90.00
#
_symmetry.space_group_name_H-M   'P 1'
#
loop_
_entity.id
_entity.type
_entity.pdbx_description
1 polymer ?
#
loop_
_entity_poly.entity_id
_entity_poly.type
_entity_poly.pdbx_seq_one_letter_code
_entity_poly.pdbx_strand_id
1 'polypeptide(L)'
;MFKVRNGFLFLVLAIGVMGRNTSSDLDEDCELNAVDTMHDFCCDLHEEGPQFTECQREWHDKIQYSTDEEEQSYMFCTAECTFNSTEILGKNRQSLRLRQVKNHLESYLVNDADVDLLYATYVKCDKHAISLMPHTGVKKLAKRLSSYGCHPYPGLVFECVANEMILNCPAKKFQQTAACKETRNYLKQCMQYLKYKA
;
A
#
# COMPACT_ATOMS: atom_id res chain seq x y z
N MET A 1 -39.16 -23.75 -60.98
CA MET A 1 -39.52 -25.09 -60.45
C MET A 1 -38.39 -25.51 -59.53
N PHE A 2 -38.75 -26.09 -58.38
CA PHE A 2 -37.93 -26.49 -57.23
C PHE A 2 -37.70 -25.46 -56.09
N LYS A 3 -38.01 -25.99 -54.91
CA LYS A 3 -38.31 -25.41 -53.60
C LYS A 3 -37.47 -26.24 -52.63
N VAL A 4 -36.62 -25.60 -51.84
CA VAL A 4 -35.89 -26.19 -50.71
C VAL A 4 -35.80 -25.06 -49.68
N ARG A 5 -36.69 -24.92 -48.69
CA ARG A 5 -37.02 -25.72 -47.50
C ARG A 5 -35.87 -25.83 -46.48
N ASN A 6 -36.05 -25.04 -45.41
CA ASN A 6 -35.68 -25.23 -44.00
C ASN A 6 -34.22 -25.49 -43.62
N GLY A 7 -33.73 -24.61 -42.73
CA GLY A 7 -32.60 -24.89 -41.85
C GLY A 7 -32.14 -23.68 -41.05
N PHE A 8 -33.05 -22.97 -40.36
CA PHE A 8 -32.64 -21.97 -39.37
C PHE A 8 -32.07 -22.71 -38.14
N LEU A 9 -30.75 -22.91 -38.12
CA LEU A 9 -30.02 -23.36 -36.94
C LEU A 9 -29.66 -22.11 -36.12
N PHE A 10 -30.49 -21.78 -35.11
CA PHE A 10 -30.09 -20.84 -34.07
C PHE A 10 -29.10 -21.54 -33.13
N LEU A 11 -27.81 -21.34 -33.37
CA LEU A 11 -26.74 -21.68 -32.43
C LEU A 11 -26.70 -20.56 -31.38
N VAL A 12 -27.40 -20.77 -30.26
CA VAL A 12 -27.25 -19.94 -29.06
C VAL A 12 -25.93 -20.32 -28.41
N LEU A 13 -24.87 -19.59 -28.73
CA LEU A 13 -23.62 -19.57 -27.97
C LEU A 13 -23.90 -18.89 -26.62
N ALA A 14 -24.26 -19.68 -25.62
CA ALA A 14 -24.19 -19.25 -24.24
C ALA A 14 -22.70 -19.16 -23.85
N ILE A 15 -22.12 -17.97 -24.06
CA ILE A 15 -20.83 -17.62 -23.49
C ILE A 15 -21.08 -17.51 -21.98
N GLY A 16 -20.80 -18.60 -21.26
CA GLY A 16 -20.68 -18.56 -19.82
C GLY A 16 -19.53 -17.62 -19.49
N VAL A 17 -19.86 -16.40 -19.08
CA VAL A 17 -18.91 -15.55 -18.35
C VAL A 17 -18.71 -16.25 -17.01
N MET A 18 -17.75 -17.18 -16.96
CA MET A 18 -17.17 -17.59 -15.70
C MET A 18 -16.51 -16.33 -15.14
N GLY A 19 -17.22 -15.64 -14.25
CA GLY A 19 -16.63 -14.65 -13.39
C GLY A 19 -15.44 -15.31 -12.72
N ARG A 20 -14.23 -14.82 -13.02
CA ARG A 20 -13.04 -15.17 -12.25
C ARG A 20 -13.27 -14.61 -10.85
N ASN A 21 -13.76 -15.44 -9.95
CA ASN A 21 -13.56 -15.22 -8.52
C ASN A 21 -12.06 -15.44 -8.27
N THR A 22 -11.25 -14.42 -8.48
CA THR A 22 -9.88 -14.36 -7.99
C THR A 22 -9.94 -14.14 -6.48
N SER A 23 -10.17 -15.20 -5.70
CA SER A 23 -9.61 -15.19 -4.35
C SER A 23 -8.10 -15.20 -4.57
N SER A 24 -7.43 -14.06 -4.43
CA SER A 24 -5.96 -14.06 -4.47
C SER A 24 -5.50 -14.96 -3.33
N ASP A 25 -4.76 -16.03 -3.65
CA ASP A 25 -4.19 -16.89 -2.62
C ASP A 25 -3.30 -16.02 -1.72
N LEU A 26 -3.70 -15.86 -0.45
CA LEU A 26 -2.92 -15.10 0.52
C LEU A 26 -1.61 -15.83 0.78
N ASP A 27 -0.50 -15.10 0.70
CA ASP A 27 0.82 -15.56 1.05
C ASP A 27 1.40 -14.80 2.26
N GLU A 28 2.63 -15.13 2.66
CA GLU A 28 3.31 -14.49 3.80
C GLU A 28 3.70 -13.03 3.54
N ASP A 29 3.70 -12.61 2.29
CA ASP A 29 3.99 -11.24 1.86
C ASP A 29 2.68 -10.49 1.51
N CYS A 30 1.50 -11.00 1.90
CA CYS A 30 0.21 -10.40 1.54
C CYS A 30 0.03 -8.97 2.04
N GLU A 31 0.73 -8.58 3.11
CA GLU A 31 0.73 -7.19 3.61
C GLU A 31 1.69 -6.29 2.82
N LEU A 32 2.69 -6.87 2.16
CA LEU A 32 3.63 -6.15 1.28
C LEU A 32 3.07 -6.02 -0.14
N ASN A 33 2.31 -7.02 -0.57
CA ASN A 33 1.70 -7.12 -1.90
C ASN A 33 0.22 -6.70 -1.88
N ALA A 34 -0.21 -6.02 -0.81
CA ALA A 34 -1.57 -5.52 -0.72
C ALA A 34 -1.81 -4.54 -1.89
N VAL A 35 -2.94 -4.72 -2.58
CA VAL A 35 -3.24 -3.94 -3.78
C VAL A 35 -3.34 -2.47 -3.40
N ASP A 36 -2.42 -1.70 -3.97
CA ASP A 36 -2.44 -0.24 -4.09
C ASP A 36 -2.63 0.57 -2.81
N THR A 37 -2.32 0.00 -1.66
CA THR A 37 -2.53 0.58 -0.32
C THR A 37 -1.76 1.89 -0.11
N MET A 38 -0.61 2.08 -0.77
CA MET A 38 0.13 3.36 -0.74
C MET A 38 -0.47 4.45 -1.64
N HIS A 39 -1.35 4.09 -2.57
CA HIS A 39 -2.04 5.03 -3.48
C HIS A 39 -3.51 5.26 -3.08
N ASP A 40 -4.13 4.25 -2.48
CA ASP A 40 -5.53 4.27 -2.08
C ASP A 40 -5.72 5.03 -0.75
N PHE A 41 -6.06 6.32 -0.87
CA PHE A 41 -6.38 7.20 0.25
C PHE A 41 -7.75 6.89 0.87
N CYS A 42 -7.96 5.66 1.30
CA CYS A 42 -9.24 5.23 1.89
C CYS A 42 -9.53 5.86 3.26
N CYS A 43 -8.54 6.51 3.88
CA CYS A 43 -8.73 7.32 5.06
C CYS A 43 -8.39 8.78 4.78
N ASP A 44 -9.29 9.68 5.18
CA ASP A 44 -9.07 11.13 5.19
C ASP A 44 -8.16 11.57 6.36
N LEU A 45 -7.03 10.86 6.46
CA LEU A 45 -5.88 11.04 7.35
C LEU A 45 -4.59 10.69 6.58
N HIS A 46 -4.59 10.91 5.28
CA HIS A 46 -3.43 10.61 4.44
C HIS A 46 -2.41 11.75 4.53
N GLU A 47 -1.14 11.35 4.59
CA GLU A 47 -0.01 12.27 4.70
C GLU A 47 0.43 12.69 3.29
N GLU A 48 -0.42 13.41 2.55
CA GLU A 48 -0.03 14.10 1.31
C GLU A 48 0.48 15.50 1.64
N GLY A 49 1.60 15.54 2.37
CA GLY A 49 2.40 16.75 2.53
C GLY A 49 2.97 17.22 1.19
N PRO A 50 3.30 18.52 1.01
CA PRO A 50 4.03 19.01 -0.15
C PRO A 50 5.30 18.22 -0.43
N GLN A 51 5.94 17.71 0.63
CA GLN A 51 7.13 16.85 0.57
C GLN A 51 6.86 15.53 -0.15
N PHE A 52 5.68 14.94 0.03
CA PHE A 52 5.30 13.70 -0.65
C PHE A 52 5.15 13.94 -2.15
N THR A 53 4.39 14.98 -2.54
CA THR A 53 4.20 15.35 -3.95
C THR A 53 5.50 15.75 -4.65
N GLU A 54 6.43 16.41 -3.95
CA GLU A 54 7.76 16.72 -4.48
C GLU A 54 8.57 15.45 -4.75
N CYS A 55 8.60 14.52 -3.78
CA CYS A 55 9.29 13.24 -3.91
C CYS A 55 8.68 12.35 -4.99
N GLN A 56 7.34 12.33 -5.12
CA GLN A 56 6.67 11.62 -6.21
C GLN A 56 7.16 12.12 -7.57
N ARG A 57 7.19 13.44 -7.78
CA ARG A 57 7.70 14.03 -9.04
C ARG A 57 9.17 13.67 -9.28
N GLU A 58 10.02 13.77 -8.25
CA GLU A 58 11.44 13.42 -8.37
C GLU A 58 11.64 11.96 -8.79
N TRP A 59 10.87 11.03 -8.23
CA TRP A 59 11.02 9.61 -8.50
C TRP A 59 10.30 9.15 -9.76
N HIS A 60 9.24 9.85 -10.18
CA HIS A 60 8.51 9.52 -11.41
C HIS A 60 9.44 9.61 -12.64
N ASP A 61 10.35 10.59 -12.66
CA ASP A 61 11.33 10.74 -13.73
C ASP A 61 12.43 9.66 -13.70
N LYS A 62 12.65 9.01 -12.55
CA LYS A 62 13.73 8.02 -12.34
C LYS A 62 13.27 6.58 -12.46
N ILE A 63 12.02 6.31 -12.10
CA ILE A 63 11.43 4.97 -12.07
C ILE A 63 10.16 5.03 -12.90
N GLN A 64 10.27 4.60 -14.16
CA GLN A 64 9.12 4.30 -14.99
C GLN A 64 8.56 2.96 -14.53
N TYR A 65 7.26 2.88 -14.30
CA TYR A 65 6.61 1.66 -13.84
C TYR A 65 5.52 1.23 -14.81
N SER A 66 5.51 -0.07 -15.12
CA SER A 66 4.52 -0.77 -15.92
C SER A 66 4.02 -2.05 -15.26
N THR A 67 4.61 -2.39 -14.11
CA THR A 67 4.33 -3.57 -13.30
C THR A 67 4.24 -3.19 -11.83
N ASP A 68 3.47 -3.96 -11.06
CA ASP A 68 3.29 -3.75 -9.62
C ASP A 68 4.62 -3.75 -8.85
N GLU A 69 5.61 -4.54 -9.29
CA GLU A 69 6.94 -4.58 -8.66
C GLU A 69 7.73 -3.27 -8.87
N GLU A 70 7.61 -2.66 -10.06
CA GLU A 70 8.24 -1.37 -10.37
C GLU A 70 7.54 -0.24 -9.63
N GLU A 71 6.21 -0.26 -9.60
CA GLU A 71 5.39 0.70 -8.86
C GLU A 71 5.66 0.64 -7.35
N GLN A 72 5.74 -0.56 -6.77
CA GLN A 72 6.16 -0.74 -5.38
C GLN A 72 7.56 -0.15 -5.14
N SER A 73 8.48 -0.29 -6.11
CA SER A 73 9.82 0.30 -5.99
C SER A 73 9.78 1.83 -6.01
N TYR A 74 8.98 2.40 -6.91
CA TYR A 74 8.70 3.83 -7.01
C TYR A 74 8.13 4.39 -5.69
N MET A 75 7.12 3.74 -5.12
CA MET A 75 6.49 4.20 -3.88
C MET A 75 7.41 4.07 -2.66
N PHE A 76 8.19 3.00 -2.56
CA PHE A 76 9.16 2.83 -1.46
C PHE A 76 10.28 3.87 -1.52
N CYS A 77 10.77 4.19 -2.73
CA CYS A 77 11.75 5.27 -2.92
C CYS A 77 11.16 6.65 -2.62
N THR A 78 9.89 6.88 -3.00
CA THR A 78 9.15 8.10 -2.66
C THR A 78 9.05 8.27 -1.15
N ALA A 79 8.65 7.22 -0.43
CA ALA A 79 8.56 7.24 1.03
C ALA A 79 9.92 7.58 1.70
N GLU A 80 11.02 6.99 1.23
CA GLU A 80 12.36 7.34 1.75
C GLU A 80 12.70 8.82 1.50
N CYS A 81 12.41 9.34 0.30
CA CYS A 81 12.61 10.76 0.01
C CYS A 81 11.79 11.65 0.96
N THR A 82 10.52 11.33 1.18
CA THR A 82 9.63 12.10 2.07
C THR A 82 10.11 12.07 3.52
N PHE A 83 10.56 10.92 4.02
CA PHE A 83 11.09 10.83 5.39
C PHE A 83 12.45 11.51 5.56
N ASN A 84 13.25 11.59 4.49
CA ASN A 84 14.50 12.34 4.50
C ASN A 84 14.25 13.86 4.49
N SER A 85 13.33 14.34 3.65
CA SER A 85 13.04 15.78 3.53
C SER A 85 12.36 16.37 4.77
N THR A 86 11.72 15.53 5.58
CA THR A 86 11.09 15.88 6.87
C THR A 86 12.00 15.62 8.08
N GLU A 87 13.23 15.14 7.86
CA GLU A 87 14.17 14.71 8.91
C GLU A 87 13.62 13.64 9.88
N ILE A 88 12.52 12.97 9.51
CA ILE A 88 11.90 11.91 10.28
C ILE A 88 12.78 10.66 10.30
N LEU A 89 13.54 10.41 9.22
CA LEU A 89 14.36 9.20 9.14
C LEU A 89 15.53 9.22 10.14
N GLY A 90 15.61 8.17 10.95
CA GLY A 90 16.73 7.92 11.86
C GLY A 90 18.02 7.59 11.10
N LYS A 91 19.14 7.61 11.83
CA LYS A 91 20.44 7.23 11.24
C LYS A 91 20.37 5.79 10.72
N ASN A 92 21.05 5.54 9.61
CA ASN A 92 21.18 4.21 8.99
C ASN A 92 19.86 3.56 8.55
N ARG A 93 18.74 4.30 8.48
CA ARG A 93 17.46 3.80 7.95
C ARG A 93 16.93 2.58 8.71
N GLN A 94 17.03 2.63 10.04
CA GLN A 94 16.64 1.54 10.96
C GLN A 94 15.75 2.00 12.12
N SER A 95 15.27 3.24 12.07
CA SER A 95 14.35 3.80 13.06
C SER A 95 13.78 5.12 12.54
N LEU A 96 12.67 5.54 13.10
CA LEU A 96 12.15 6.90 12.99
C LEU A 96 12.65 7.77 14.15
N ARG A 97 12.85 9.06 13.88
CA ARG A 97 12.98 10.08 14.91
C ARG A 97 11.57 10.46 15.36
N LEU A 98 11.01 9.70 16.29
CA LEU A 98 9.60 9.84 16.73
C LEU A 98 9.23 11.27 17.15
N ARG A 99 10.15 12.04 17.73
CA ARG A 99 9.91 13.46 18.01
C ARG A 99 9.65 14.27 16.74
N GLN A 100 10.40 14.03 15.67
CA GLN A 100 10.18 14.70 14.39
C GLN A 100 8.90 14.22 13.69
N VAL A 101 8.53 12.93 13.85
CA VAL A 101 7.22 12.44 13.41
C VAL A 101 6.11 13.26 14.06
N LYS A 102 6.13 13.38 15.39
CA LYS A 102 5.11 14.14 16.12
C LYS A 102 5.07 15.61 15.68
N ASN A 103 6.23 16.27 15.59
CA ASN A 103 6.31 17.65 15.13
C ASN A 103 5.74 17.82 13.70
N HIS A 104 6.03 16.87 12.80
CA HIS A 104 5.53 16.91 11.43
C HIS A 104 4.00 16.76 11.38
N LEU A 105 3.45 15.79 12.11
CA LEU A 105 2.00 15.59 12.24
C LEU A 105 1.30 16.83 12.81
N GLU A 106 1.84 17.44 13.86
CA GLU A 106 1.32 18.67 14.46
C GLU A 106 1.38 19.88 13.52
N SER A 107 2.30 19.89 12.56
CA SER A 107 2.40 20.96 11.56
C SER A 107 1.36 20.87 10.44
N TYR A 108 0.80 19.68 10.21
CA TYR A 108 -0.07 19.38 9.08
C TYR A 108 -1.52 19.11 9.48
N LEU A 109 -1.72 18.51 10.64
CA LEU A 109 -3.03 18.12 11.14
C LEU A 109 -3.58 19.18 12.08
N VAL A 110 -4.87 19.46 11.94
CA VAL A 110 -5.57 20.49 12.73
C VAL A 110 -6.03 19.96 14.10
N ASN A 111 -6.08 18.64 14.27
CA ASN A 111 -6.75 17.98 15.40
C ASN A 111 -5.80 17.06 16.17
N ASP A 112 -5.62 17.33 17.46
CA ASP A 112 -4.77 16.56 18.38
C ASP A 112 -5.14 15.07 18.41
N ALA A 113 -6.42 14.71 18.29
CA ALA A 113 -6.83 13.31 18.29
C ALA A 113 -6.34 12.56 17.03
N ASP A 114 -6.27 13.26 15.89
CA ASP A 114 -5.75 12.69 14.66
C ASP A 114 -4.21 12.59 14.72
N VAL A 115 -3.54 13.59 15.32
CA VAL A 115 -2.10 13.56 15.62
C VAL A 115 -1.76 12.37 16.50
N ASP A 116 -2.48 12.17 17.61
CA ASP A 116 -2.22 11.09 18.56
C ASP A 116 -2.45 9.71 17.92
N LEU A 117 -3.50 9.57 17.11
CA LEU A 117 -3.78 8.34 16.37
C LEU A 117 -2.65 8.00 15.39
N LEU A 118 -2.25 8.94 14.54
CA LEU A 118 -1.19 8.71 13.56
C LEU A 118 0.17 8.53 14.23
N TYR A 119 0.47 9.28 15.29
CA TYR A 119 1.70 9.10 16.05
C TYR A 119 1.80 7.70 16.66
N ALA A 120 0.73 7.22 17.30
CA ALA A 120 0.69 5.86 17.84
C ALA A 120 0.86 4.80 16.73
N THR A 121 0.28 5.06 15.55
CA THR A 121 0.43 4.20 14.36
C THR A 121 1.89 4.16 13.89
N TYR A 122 2.54 5.32 13.77
CA TYR A 122 3.97 5.40 13.43
C TYR A 122 4.87 4.66 14.41
N VAL A 123 4.60 4.76 15.72
CA VAL A 123 5.36 4.01 16.75
C VAL A 123 5.19 2.50 16.58
N LYS A 124 4.00 2.04 16.20
CA LYS A 124 3.75 0.62 15.89
C LYS A 124 4.50 0.20 14.62
N CYS A 125 4.40 0.99 13.56
CA CYS A 125 4.97 0.68 12.26
C CYS A 125 6.50 0.76 12.21
N ASP A 126 7.12 1.65 12.98
CA ASP A 126 8.58 1.69 13.21
C ASP A 126 9.10 0.32 13.67
N LYS A 127 8.43 -0.31 14.64
CA LYS A 127 8.80 -1.63 15.16
C LYS A 127 8.47 -2.74 14.16
N HIS A 128 7.28 -2.67 13.53
CA HIS A 128 6.83 -3.69 12.56
C HIS A 128 7.78 -3.78 11.37
N ALA A 129 8.14 -2.64 10.78
CA ALA A 129 9.07 -2.57 9.65
C ALA A 129 10.43 -3.22 9.96
N ILE A 130 10.98 -3.03 11.15
CA ILE A 130 12.22 -3.70 11.57
C ILE A 130 12.03 -5.21 11.69
N SER A 131 10.89 -5.66 12.22
CA SER A 131 10.59 -7.08 12.36
C SER A 131 10.47 -7.80 11.00
N LEU A 132 10.11 -7.07 9.94
CA LEU A 132 10.00 -7.58 8.57
C LEU A 132 11.33 -7.61 7.80
N MET A 133 12.33 -6.83 8.19
CA MET A 133 13.65 -6.82 7.52
C MET A 133 14.28 -8.21 7.23
N PRO A 134 14.17 -9.24 8.11
CA PRO A 134 14.69 -10.58 7.80
C PRO A 134 13.83 -11.41 6.83
N HIS A 135 12.58 -11.03 6.52
CA HIS A 135 11.70 -11.78 5.62
C HIS A 135 12.28 -11.89 4.20
N THR A 136 11.99 -13.02 3.53
CA THR A 136 12.49 -13.29 2.18
C THR A 136 11.93 -12.31 1.15
N GLY A 137 10.63 -11.98 1.22
CA GLY A 137 10.01 -10.96 0.38
C GLY A 137 10.70 -9.60 0.51
N VAL A 138 10.93 -9.16 1.75
CA VAL A 138 11.65 -7.91 2.04
C VAL A 138 13.10 -7.93 1.54
N LYS A 139 13.81 -9.05 1.64
CA LYS A 139 15.18 -9.17 1.07
C LYS A 139 15.18 -9.07 -0.46
N LYS A 140 14.18 -9.67 -1.14
CA LYS A 140 14.01 -9.54 -2.59
C LYS A 140 13.74 -8.07 -2.96
N LEU A 141 12.83 -7.42 -2.25
CA LEU A 141 12.52 -6.00 -2.40
C LEU A 141 13.76 -5.12 -2.17
N ALA A 142 14.52 -5.36 -1.10
CA ALA A 142 15.74 -4.62 -0.78
C ALA A 142 16.77 -4.67 -1.92
N LYS A 143 16.94 -5.86 -2.55
CA LYS A 143 17.81 -6.01 -3.71
C LYS A 143 17.34 -5.16 -4.88
N ARG A 144 16.04 -5.12 -5.15
CA ARG A 144 15.46 -4.29 -6.23
C ARG A 144 15.62 -2.79 -5.93
N LEU A 145 15.34 -2.36 -4.70
CA LEU A 145 15.50 -0.96 -4.29
C LEU A 145 16.96 -0.48 -4.34
N SER A 146 17.91 -1.39 -4.11
CA SER A 146 19.34 -1.03 -4.08
C SER A 146 19.86 -0.46 -5.41
N SER A 147 19.28 -0.82 -6.57
CA SER A 147 19.65 -0.23 -7.86
C SER A 147 19.31 1.25 -7.97
N TYR A 148 18.40 1.73 -7.13
CA TYR A 148 17.98 3.13 -7.03
C TYR A 148 18.62 3.85 -5.83
N GLY A 149 19.41 3.16 -5.00
CA GLY A 149 19.99 3.71 -3.78
C GLY A 149 19.02 3.84 -2.60
N CYS A 150 17.80 3.32 -2.74
CA CYS A 150 16.77 3.30 -1.71
C CYS A 150 16.92 2.09 -0.80
N HIS A 151 16.36 2.19 0.39
CA HIS A 151 16.29 1.16 1.42
C HIS A 151 14.82 0.79 1.68
N PRO A 152 14.50 -0.47 2.00
CA PRO A 152 13.10 -0.88 2.19
C PRO A 152 12.45 -0.27 3.43
N TYR A 153 13.23 -0.01 4.49
CA TYR A 153 12.69 0.38 5.79
C TYR A 153 11.69 1.57 5.76
N PRO A 154 11.97 2.72 5.13
CA PRO A 154 11.02 3.84 5.09
C PRO A 154 9.70 3.46 4.39
N GLY A 155 9.79 2.73 3.27
CA GLY A 155 8.61 2.26 2.56
C GLY A 155 7.80 1.24 3.36
N LEU A 156 8.45 0.33 4.10
CA LEU A 156 7.76 -0.60 5.01
C LEU A 156 7.00 0.12 6.12
N VAL A 157 7.58 1.19 6.67
CA VAL A 157 6.88 2.03 7.66
C VAL A 157 5.66 2.69 7.02
N PHE A 158 5.83 3.31 5.85
CA PHE A 158 4.76 4.03 5.16
C PHE A 158 3.61 3.08 4.76
N GLU A 159 3.94 1.93 4.17
CA GLU A 159 3.01 0.84 3.86
C GLU A 159 2.23 0.39 5.10
N CYS A 160 2.93 0.15 6.21
CA CYS A 160 2.28 -0.22 7.47
C CYS A 160 1.31 0.88 7.96
N VAL A 161 1.70 2.16 7.88
CA VAL A 161 0.82 3.28 8.28
C VAL A 161 -0.42 3.32 7.39
N ALA A 162 -0.26 3.16 6.08
CA ALA A 162 -1.37 3.10 5.13
C ALA A 162 -2.32 1.93 5.45
N ASN A 163 -1.78 0.72 5.66
CA ASN A 163 -2.56 -0.46 6.03
C ASN A 163 -3.29 -0.30 7.35
N GLU A 164 -2.64 0.24 8.37
CA GLU A 164 -3.25 0.53 9.65
C GLU A 164 -4.39 1.56 9.52
N MET A 165 -4.21 2.59 8.69
CA MET A 165 -5.26 3.56 8.42
C MET A 165 -6.40 2.92 7.63
N ILE A 166 -6.14 2.10 6.61
CA ILE A 166 -7.21 1.38 5.90
C ILE A 166 -8.00 0.51 6.88
N LEU A 167 -7.34 -0.22 7.78
CA LEU A 167 -7.99 -1.12 8.74
C LEU A 167 -8.75 -0.38 9.85
N ASN A 168 -8.15 0.68 10.40
CA ASN A 168 -8.58 1.30 11.66
C ASN A 168 -9.08 2.75 11.51
N CYS A 169 -9.19 3.27 10.28
CA CYS A 169 -9.67 4.64 10.03
C CYS A 169 -11.00 4.90 10.76
N PRO A 170 -11.14 6.03 11.48
CA PRO A 170 -12.40 6.45 12.06
C PRO A 170 -13.53 6.46 11.03
N ALA A 171 -14.71 5.94 11.40
CA ALA A 171 -15.80 5.69 10.46
C ALA A 171 -16.22 6.92 9.63
N LYS A 172 -16.12 8.13 10.21
CA LYS A 172 -16.45 9.40 9.52
C LYS A 172 -15.41 9.84 8.49
N LYS A 173 -14.17 9.37 8.62
CA LYS A 173 -13.04 9.70 7.76
C LYS A 173 -12.73 8.61 6.73
N PHE A 174 -13.34 7.44 6.88
CA PHE A 174 -13.16 6.34 5.94
C PHE A 174 -14.02 6.51 4.69
N GLN A 175 -13.39 6.47 3.52
CA GLN A 175 -14.07 6.53 2.24
C GLN A 175 -14.94 5.28 2.03
N GLN A 176 -16.20 5.46 1.67
CA GLN A 176 -17.18 4.38 1.55
C GLN A 176 -17.27 3.76 0.14
N THR A 177 -16.25 3.98 -0.69
CA THR A 177 -16.17 3.45 -2.06
C THR A 177 -16.07 1.92 -2.04
N ALA A 178 -16.42 1.27 -3.16
CA ALA A 178 -16.30 -0.17 -3.29
C ALA A 178 -14.83 -0.63 -3.15
N ALA A 179 -13.91 0.06 -3.84
CA ALA A 179 -12.48 -0.19 -3.77
C ALA A 179 -11.96 -0.18 -2.31
N CYS A 180 -12.24 0.88 -1.55
CA CYS A 180 -11.77 0.95 -0.17
C CYS A 180 -12.32 -0.14 0.75
N LYS A 181 -13.57 -0.56 0.54
CA LYS A 181 -14.15 -1.69 1.28
C LYS A 181 -13.48 -3.01 0.91
N GLU A 182 -13.20 -3.22 -0.37
CA GLU A 182 -12.51 -4.40 -0.87
C GLU A 182 -11.07 -4.47 -0.33
N THR A 183 -10.29 -3.39 -0.43
CA THR A 183 -8.93 -3.29 0.11
C THR A 183 -8.91 -3.55 1.62
N ARG A 184 -9.84 -2.94 2.37
CA ARG A 184 -9.99 -3.19 3.83
C ARG A 184 -10.33 -4.66 4.13
N ASN A 185 -11.21 -5.27 3.34
CA ASN A 185 -11.59 -6.68 3.53
C ASN A 185 -10.42 -7.62 3.22
N TYR A 186 -9.67 -7.34 2.15
CA TYR A 186 -8.45 -8.06 1.81
C TYR A 186 -7.43 -8.00 2.96
N LEU A 187 -7.11 -6.80 3.44
CA LEU A 187 -6.17 -6.62 4.54
C LEU A 187 -6.61 -7.35 5.82
N LYS A 188 -7.92 -7.36 6.14
CA LYS A 188 -8.44 -8.14 7.28
C LYS A 188 -8.17 -9.64 7.12
N GLN A 189 -8.36 -10.18 5.91
CA GLN A 189 -8.08 -11.58 5.64
C GLN A 189 -6.58 -11.88 5.70
N CYS A 190 -5.74 -10.99 5.16
CA CYS A 190 -4.28 -11.08 5.26
C CYS A 190 -3.80 -11.08 6.72
N MET A 191 -4.25 -10.12 7.54
CA MET A 191 -3.89 -10.06 8.96
C MET A 191 -4.34 -11.30 9.73
N GLN A 192 -5.51 -11.85 9.40
CA GLN A 192 -5.97 -13.10 9.97
C GLN A 192 -5.07 -14.27 9.55
N TYR A 193 -4.70 -14.35 8.28
CA TYR A 193 -3.81 -15.38 7.75
C TYR A 193 -2.43 -15.35 8.43
N LEU A 194 -1.79 -14.18 8.49
CA LEU A 194 -0.46 -14.03 9.11
C LEU A 194 -0.47 -14.40 10.60
N LYS A 195 -1.54 -14.05 11.33
CA LYS A 195 -1.69 -14.39 12.75
C LYS A 195 -1.74 -15.90 13.03
N TYR A 196 -2.31 -16.69 12.12
CA TYR A 196 -2.54 -18.13 12.34
C TYR A 196 -1.56 -19.05 11.59
N LYS A 197 -0.75 -18.50 10.69
CA LYS A 197 0.33 -19.23 10.00
C LYS A 197 1.70 -19.06 10.67
N ALA A 198 1.91 -17.96 11.40
CA ALA A 198 3.14 -17.66 12.14
C ALA A 198 3.42 -18.65 13.30
#